data_AF-A0A537GT09-F1
#
_entry.id   AF-A0A537GT09-F1
#
_cell.length_a   1.000
_cell.length_b   1.000
_cell.length_c   1.000
_cell.angle_alpha   90.00
_cell.angle_beta   90.00
_cell.angle_gamma   90.00
#
_symmetry.space_group_name_H-M   'P 1'
#
loop_
_entity.id
_entity.type
_entity.pdbx_description
1 polymer ?
#
loop_
_entity_poly.entity_id
_entity_poly.type
_entity_poly.pdbx_seq_one_letter_code
_entity_poly.pdbx_strand_id
1 'polypeptide(L)' 'MIKVKRIYDEPGTEDGYRILVDRLWPRGLSKDKAKMDLWLKEISPSDELRKWFS' A
#
# COMPACT_ATOMS: atom_id res chain seq x y z
N MET A 1 2.69 -0.82 -17.71
CA MET A 1 1.41 -1.46 -17.31
C MET A 1 1.32 -1.36 -15.80
N ILE A 2 0.22 -0.85 -15.25
CA ILE A 2 0.00 -0.77 -13.79
C ILE A 2 -0.83 -1.98 -13.37
N LYS A 3 -0.44 -2.63 -12.26
CA LYS A 3 -1.16 -3.76 -11.67
C LYS A 3 -1.63 -3.38 -10.27
N VAL A 4 -2.77 -3.94 -9.87
CA VAL A 4 -3.29 -3.81 -8.50
C VAL A 4 -3.07 -5.14 -7.80
N LYS A 5 -2.52 -5.10 -6.59
CA LYS A 5 -2.27 -6.26 -5.73
C LYS A 5 -2.60 -5.88 -4.29
N ARG A 6 -3.16 -6.79 -3.50
CA ARG A 6 -3.45 -6.47 -2.10
C ARG A 6 -2.16 -6.51 -1.32
N ILE A 7 -2.02 -5.62 -0.34
CA ILE A 7 -0.82 -5.57 0.51
C ILE A 7 -0.62 -6.84 1.37
N TYR A 8 -1.67 -7.63 1.55
CA TYR A 8 -1.62 -8.91 2.25
C TYR A 8 -1.26 -10.10 1.34
N ASP A 9 -1.25 -9.91 0.03
CA ASP A 9 -0.80 -10.94 -0.91
C ASP A 9 0.72 -11.04 -0.86
N GLU A 10 1.26 -12.25 -0.94
CA GLU A 10 2.70 -12.48 -0.84
C GLU A 10 3.47 -11.74 -1.96
N PRO A 11 4.60 -11.08 -1.65
CA PRO A 11 5.45 -10.46 -2.66
C PRO A 11 5.91 -11.47 -3.71
N GLY A 12 5.72 -11.14 -4.98
CA GLY A 12 6.09 -11.99 -6.13
C GLY A 12 7.22 -11.38 -6.95
N THR A 13 7.97 -12.20 -7.69
CA THR A 13 9.04 -11.72 -8.57
C THR A 13 8.50 -10.91 -9.75
N GLU A 14 7.23 -11.10 -10.13
CA GLU A 14 6.57 -10.32 -11.18
C GLU A 14 5.98 -8.98 -10.71
N ASP A 15 6.10 -8.65 -9.42
CA ASP A 15 5.57 -7.40 -8.87
C ASP A 15 6.37 -6.17 -9.32
N GLY A 16 7.64 -6.35 -9.69
CA GLY A 16 8.52 -5.24 -10.06
C GLY A 16 8.65 -4.24 -8.91
N TYR A 17 8.34 -2.97 -9.19
CA TYR A 17 8.41 -1.88 -8.21
C TYR A 17 7.07 -1.69 -7.50
N ARG A 18 7.04 -1.86 -6.19
CA ARG A 18 5.83 -1.91 -5.35
C ARG A 18 5.65 -0.60 -4.59
N ILE A 19 4.54 0.07 -4.87
CA ILE A 19 4.18 1.36 -4.27
C ILE A 19 2.94 1.18 -3.39
N LEU A 20 3.06 1.50 -2.10
CA LEU A 20 1.91 1.62 -1.20
C LEU A 20 1.31 3.02 -1.30
N VAL A 21 0.02 3.08 -1.63
CA VAL A 21 -0.74 4.34 -1.78
C VAL A 21 -1.81 4.54 -0.70
N ASP A 22 -1.83 3.69 0.33
CA ASP A 22 -2.68 3.88 1.50
C ASP A 22 -2.03 4.82 2.51
N ARG A 23 -2.84 5.65 3.19
CA ARG A 23 -2.33 6.58 4.20
C ARG A 23 -1.84 5.87 5.46
N LEU A 24 -2.53 4.80 5.83
CA LEU A 24 -2.22 4.00 7.00
C LEU A 24 -1.47 2.74 6.61
N TRP A 25 -0.54 2.36 7.47
CA TRP A 25 0.11 1.08 7.35
C TRP A 25 -0.87 -0.05 7.73
N PRO A 26 -0.96 -1.15 6.96
CA PRO A 26 -1.84 -2.27 7.28
C PRO A 26 -1.48 -2.91 8.63
N ARG A 27 -2.51 -3.26 9.40
CA ARG A 27 -2.34 -3.93 10.69
C ARG A 27 -1.84 -5.37 10.48
N GLY A 28 -0.98 -5.83 11.39
CA GLY A 28 -0.48 -7.21 11.37
C GLY A 28 0.57 -7.52 10.30
N LEU A 29 1.00 -6.53 9.51
CA LEU A 29 2.06 -6.69 8.51
C LEU A 29 3.26 -5.82 8.88
N SER A 30 4.46 -6.39 8.92
CA SER A 30 5.68 -5.60 9.11
C SER A 30 6.15 -4.99 7.79
N LYS A 31 6.91 -3.88 7.86
CA LYS A 31 7.51 -3.25 6.67
C LYS A 31 8.40 -4.21 5.89
N ASP A 32 9.21 -5.00 6.60
CA ASP A 32 10.11 -5.99 5.99
C ASP A 32 9.37 -7.10 5.25
N LYS A 33 8.24 -7.57 5.80
CA LYS A 33 7.40 -8.59 5.16
C LYS A 33 6.64 -8.03 3.96
N ALA A 34 6.21 -6.77 4.05
CA ALA A 34 5.44 -6.13 2.99
C ALA A 34 6.26 -5.94 1.71
N LYS A 35 7.60 -5.83 1.78
CA LYS A 35 8.48 -5.63 0.61
C LYS A 35 7.98 -4.52 -0.32
N MET A 36 7.67 -3.37 0.26
CA MET A 36 7.31 -2.15 -0.49
C MET A 36 8.58 -1.36 -0.81
N ASP A 37 8.72 -0.92 -2.03
CA ASP A 37 9.84 -0.06 -2.46
C ASP A 37 9.58 1.41 -2.10
N LEU A 38 8.31 1.82 -2.12
CA LEU A 38 7.90 3.19 -1.82
C LEU A 38 6.56 3.23 -1.07
N TRP A 39 6.47 4.09 -0.07
CA TRP A 39 5.20 4.46 0.58
C TRP A 39 4.83 5.90 0.26
N LEU A 40 4.02 6.08 -0.79
CA LEU A 40 3.71 7.39 -1.35
C LEU A 40 2.46 7.99 -0.71
N LYS A 41 2.60 8.44 0.54
CA LYS A 41 1.50 9.00 1.34
C LYS A 41 0.86 10.26 0.75
N GLU A 42 1.59 11.01 -0.08
CA GLU A 42 1.11 12.27 -0.64
C GLU A 42 -0.04 12.09 -1.61
N ILE A 43 -0.14 10.93 -2.25
CA ILE A 43 -1.24 10.59 -3.18
C ILE A 43 -2.35 9.77 -2.51
N SER A 44 -2.23 9.51 -1.20
CA SER A 44 -3.25 8.76 -0.44
C SER A 44 -4.48 9.64 -0.16
N PRO A 45 -5.67 9.05 0.02
CA PRO A 45 -6.85 9.78 0.49
C PRO A 45 -6.57 10.59 1.76
N SER A 46 -7.08 11.83 1.80
CA SER A 46 -6.96 12.69 2.99
C SER A 46 -7.66 12.05 4.20
N ASP A 47 -7.28 12.46 5.41
CA ASP A 47 -7.92 11.96 6.62
C ASP A 47 -9.41 12.30 6.68
N GLU A 48 -9.81 13.43 6.11
CA GLU A 48 -11.22 13.83 5.95
C GLU A 48 -11.97 12.89 5.01
N LEU A 49 -11.42 12.62 3.82
CA LEU A 49 -12.03 11.72 2.84
C LEU A 49 -12.17 10.29 3.40
N ARG A 50 -11.17 9.83 4.16
CA ARG A 50 -11.21 8.53 4.84
C ARG A 50 -12.33 8.45 5.88
N LYS A 51 -12.55 9.52 6.66
CA LYS A 51 -13.65 9.58 7.64
C LYS A 51 -15.02 9.60 6.97
N TRP A 52 -15.15 10.32 5.85
CA TRP A 52 -16.42 10.41 5.12
C TRP A 52 -16.85 9.09 4.48
N PHE A 53 -15.89 8.28 4.01
CA PHE A 53 -16.17 7.00 3.34
C PHE A 53 -16.35 5.80 4.29
N SER A 54 -16.08 5.97 5.59
CA SER A 54 -16.08 4.86 6.57
C SER A 54 -17.42 4.66 7.26
#